data_AF-A0A1J0W350-F1
#
_entry.id   AF-A0A1J0W350-F1
#
_cell.length_a   1.000
_cell.length_b   1.000
_cell.length_c   1.000
_cell.angle_alpha   90.00
_cell.angle_beta   90.00
_cell.angle_gamma   90.00
#
_symmetry.space_group_name_H-M   'P 1'
#
loop_
_entity.id
_entity.type
_entity.pdbx_description
1 polymer ?
#
loop_
_entity_poly.entity_id
_entity_poly.type
_entity_poly.pdbx_seq_one_letter_code
_entity_poly.pdbx_strand_id
1 'polypeptide(L)'
;MAGFALAAYPLLRPYSDEETLAGAQAYASTAWVVSHLLAILGFLLIAAAMLFDVAARPTERGGLRVASTLSGTVAVTLLSLYYGFECFALHEIGRVALAANSAEGLALADQIRDNPLALTLFGLGWLALGVAVTLWAMALRAGWVPAVFAALVWLYLPVFFLPPAGRIGHGVLVLLAAAGTAWVINSAAGAPSDRTATG
;
A
#
# COMPACT_ATOMS: atom_id res chain seq x y z
N MET A 1 -10.64 -5.45 -2.54
CA MET A 1 -10.66 -3.99 -2.73
C MET A 1 -9.27 -3.36 -2.58
N ALA A 2 -8.48 -3.72 -1.57
CA ALA A 2 -7.11 -3.19 -1.40
C ALA A 2 -6.25 -3.25 -2.67
N GLY A 3 -6.21 -4.41 -3.35
CA GLY A 3 -5.46 -4.58 -4.60
C GLY A 3 -5.88 -3.62 -5.72
N PHE A 4 -7.16 -3.25 -5.81
CA PHE A 4 -7.62 -2.28 -6.82
C PHE A 4 -7.08 -0.89 -6.52
N ALA A 5 -7.14 -0.46 -5.26
CA ALA A 5 -6.62 0.85 -4.85
C ALA A 5 -5.10 0.93 -5.07
N LEU A 6 -4.37 -0.13 -4.70
CA LEU A 6 -2.92 -0.22 -4.85
C LEU A 6 -2.46 -0.32 -6.32
N ALA A 7 -3.24 -0.93 -7.20
CA ALA A 7 -2.97 -0.94 -8.64
C ALA A 7 -3.35 0.40 -9.31
N ALA A 8 -4.43 1.03 -8.85
CA ALA A 8 -4.89 2.31 -9.37
C ALA A 8 -3.93 3.46 -9.04
N TYR A 9 -3.21 3.40 -7.91
CA TYR A 9 -2.20 4.40 -7.56
C TYR A 9 -1.17 4.63 -8.68
N PRO A 10 -0.29 3.66 -9.03
CA PRO A 10 0.70 3.88 -10.07
C PRO A 10 0.07 4.04 -11.46
N LEU A 11 -1.14 3.52 -11.68
CA LEU A 11 -1.83 3.66 -12.97
C LEU A 11 -2.31 5.10 -13.22
N LEU A 12 -2.80 5.78 -12.18
CA LEU A 12 -3.37 7.12 -12.27
C LEU A 12 -2.38 8.22 -11.90
N ARG A 13 -1.25 7.89 -11.27
CA ARG A 13 -0.21 8.87 -10.92
C ARG A 13 0.33 9.49 -12.21
N PRO A 14 0.30 10.83 -12.36
CA PRO A 14 0.94 11.48 -13.49
C PRO A 14 2.46 11.31 -13.40
N TYR A 15 3.09 10.98 -14.53
CA TYR A 15 4.54 10.85 -14.66
C TYR A 15 5.06 11.89 -15.63
N SER A 16 6.05 12.65 -15.18
CA SER A 16 6.76 13.66 -15.97
C SER A 16 8.11 13.95 -15.30
N ASP A 17 8.92 14.79 -15.91
CA ASP A 17 10.12 15.32 -15.27
C ASP A 17 9.70 16.26 -14.12
N GLU A 18 9.93 15.82 -12.88
CA GLU A 18 9.48 16.46 -11.65
C GLU A 18 10.24 17.76 -11.32
N GLU A 19 11.35 18.03 -12.02
CA GLU A 19 12.16 19.27 -11.87
C GLU A 19 11.70 20.39 -12.82
N THR A 20 10.73 20.13 -13.69
CA THR A 20 10.26 21.06 -14.73
C THR A 20 8.85 21.56 -14.48
N LEU A 21 8.39 22.52 -15.29
CA LEU A 21 6.98 22.94 -15.28
C LEU A 21 6.01 21.78 -15.63
N ALA A 22 6.46 20.74 -16.34
CA ALA A 22 5.65 19.54 -16.53
C ALA A 22 5.47 18.78 -15.20
N GLY A 23 6.51 18.70 -14.38
CA GLY A 23 6.46 18.22 -12.99
C GLY A 23 5.49 19.02 -12.12
N ALA A 24 5.55 20.35 -12.22
CA ALA A 24 4.61 21.23 -11.53
C ALA A 24 3.15 20.95 -11.94
N GLN A 25 2.88 20.72 -13.24
CA GLN A 25 1.57 20.30 -13.74
C GLN A 25 1.13 18.95 -13.16
N ALA A 26 2.04 17.97 -13.11
CA ALA A 26 1.77 16.67 -12.52
C ALA A 26 1.38 16.81 -11.03
N TYR A 27 2.20 17.50 -10.24
CA TYR A 27 1.93 17.77 -8.82
C TYR A 27 0.61 18.51 -8.58
N ALA A 28 0.35 19.59 -9.32
CA ALA A 28 -0.85 20.42 -9.19
C ALA A 28 -2.13 19.73 -9.69
N SER A 29 -2.05 18.54 -10.28
CA SER A 29 -3.21 17.84 -10.82
C SER A 29 -4.05 17.17 -9.74
N THR A 30 -5.36 17.04 -9.98
CA THR A 30 -6.23 16.20 -9.13
C THR A 30 -5.83 14.72 -9.19
N ALA A 31 -5.28 14.26 -10.32
CA ALA A 31 -4.80 12.89 -10.49
C ALA A 31 -3.67 12.56 -9.50
N TRP A 32 -2.79 13.52 -9.20
CA TRP A 32 -1.79 13.40 -8.14
C TRP A 32 -2.44 13.05 -6.80
N VAL A 33 -3.36 13.89 -6.34
CA VAL A 33 -4.02 13.75 -5.04
C VAL A 33 -4.80 12.44 -4.97
N VAL A 34 -5.62 12.15 -5.99
CA VAL A 34 -6.43 10.93 -6.04
C VAL A 34 -5.56 9.68 -6.01
N SER A 35 -4.46 9.64 -6.77
CA SER A 35 -3.57 8.49 -6.80
C SER A 35 -2.92 8.23 -5.44
N HIS A 36 -2.46 9.26 -4.73
CA HIS A 36 -1.88 9.10 -3.39
C HIS A 36 -2.93 8.67 -2.35
N LEU A 37 -4.14 9.22 -2.41
CA LEU A 37 -5.24 8.78 -1.55
C LEU A 37 -5.63 7.31 -1.82
N LEU A 38 -5.52 6.84 -3.06
CA LEU A 38 -5.72 5.42 -3.39
C LEU A 38 -4.62 4.53 -2.80
N ALA A 39 -3.36 4.98 -2.75
CA ALA A 39 -2.31 4.26 -2.05
C ALA A 39 -2.64 4.11 -0.54
N ILE A 40 -2.99 5.24 0.11
CA ILE A 40 -3.39 5.27 1.53
C ILE A 40 -4.61 4.37 1.79
N LEU A 41 -5.64 4.46 0.94
CA LEU A 41 -6.82 3.60 1.00
C LEU A 41 -6.45 2.12 0.85
N GLY A 42 -5.53 1.79 -0.05
CA GLY A 42 -5.00 0.45 -0.22
C GLY A 42 -4.41 -0.11 1.07
N PHE A 43 -3.57 0.67 1.75
CA PHE A 43 -2.98 0.29 3.04
C PHE A 43 -4.05 0.11 4.14
N LEU A 44 -4.99 1.05 4.25
CA LEU A 44 -6.11 0.97 5.19
C LEU A 44 -6.95 -0.29 4.98
N LEU A 45 -7.24 -0.64 3.72
CA LEU A 45 -8.01 -1.83 3.38
C LEU A 45 -7.28 -3.14 3.71
N ILE A 46 -5.94 -3.17 3.62
CA ILE A 46 -5.14 -4.33 4.09
C ILE A 46 -5.26 -4.48 5.60
N ALA A 47 -5.04 -3.40 6.35
CA ALA A 47 -5.16 -3.44 7.81
C ALA A 47 -6.58 -3.79 8.26
N ALA A 48 -7.61 -3.26 7.59
CA ALA A 48 -9.00 -3.62 7.83
C ALA A 48 -9.24 -5.11 7.58
N ALA A 49 -8.69 -5.69 6.50
CA ALA A 49 -8.81 -7.12 6.23
C ALA A 49 -8.20 -7.96 7.35
N MET A 50 -7.03 -7.59 7.88
CA MET A 50 -6.41 -8.26 9.03
C MET A 50 -7.27 -8.13 10.30
N LEU A 51 -7.83 -6.94 10.55
CA LEU A 51 -8.71 -6.69 11.68
C LEU A 51 -9.99 -7.55 11.62
N PHE A 52 -10.64 -7.62 10.46
CA PHE A 52 -11.81 -8.49 10.28
C PHE A 52 -11.44 -9.96 10.42
N ASP A 53 -10.25 -10.36 9.94
CA ASP A 53 -9.78 -11.72 10.02
C ASP A 53 -9.42 -12.18 11.45
N VAL A 54 -8.88 -11.28 12.29
CA VAL A 54 -8.70 -11.58 13.73
C VAL A 54 -10.02 -11.62 14.48
N ALA A 55 -10.97 -10.75 14.15
CA ALA A 55 -12.31 -10.74 14.77
C ALA A 55 -13.13 -11.98 14.40
N ALA A 56 -13.03 -12.45 13.16
CA ALA A 56 -13.74 -13.65 12.70
C ALA A 56 -13.16 -14.95 13.25
N ARG A 57 -11.87 -14.98 13.60
CA ARG A 57 -11.14 -16.19 14.05
C ARG A 57 -10.28 -15.91 15.29
N PRO A 58 -10.89 -15.55 16.43
CA PRO A 58 -10.15 -15.07 17.60
C PRO A 58 -9.28 -16.15 18.27
N THR A 59 -9.66 -17.42 18.18
CA THR A 59 -8.97 -18.54 18.85
C THR A 59 -7.91 -19.22 17.96
N GLU A 60 -8.09 -19.20 16.64
CA GLU A 60 -7.19 -19.89 15.72
C GLU A 60 -5.95 -19.04 15.44
N ARG A 61 -4.78 -19.45 15.95
CA ARG A 61 -3.51 -18.71 15.76
C ARG A 61 -3.61 -17.25 16.18
N GLY A 62 -4.38 -16.97 17.23
CA GLY A 62 -4.68 -15.61 17.71
C GLY A 62 -3.42 -14.75 17.87
N GLY A 63 -2.31 -15.31 18.37
CA GLY A 63 -1.03 -14.59 18.48
C GLY A 63 -0.50 -14.04 17.16
N LEU A 64 -0.49 -14.84 16.08
CA LEU A 64 -0.04 -14.39 14.76
C LEU A 64 -1.00 -13.36 14.15
N ARG A 65 -2.31 -13.55 14.31
CA ARG A 65 -3.35 -12.64 13.81
C ARG A 65 -3.29 -11.28 14.51
N VAL A 66 -3.13 -11.29 15.83
CA VAL A 66 -2.96 -10.08 16.64
C VAL A 66 -1.66 -9.37 16.26
N ALA A 67 -0.53 -10.09 16.20
CA ALA A 67 0.75 -9.50 15.81
C ALA A 67 0.70 -8.90 14.40
N SER A 68 0.11 -9.61 13.43
CA SER A 68 -0.16 -9.10 12.08
C SER A 68 -0.98 -7.82 12.10
N THR A 69 -2.05 -7.77 12.89
CA THR A 69 -2.94 -6.60 12.97
C THR A 69 -2.22 -5.41 13.59
N LEU A 70 -1.44 -5.62 14.66
CA LEU A 70 -0.65 -4.57 15.30
C LEU A 70 0.43 -4.02 14.36
N SER A 71 1.20 -4.90 13.71
CA SER A 71 2.19 -4.50 12.70
C SER A 71 1.54 -3.77 11.53
N GLY A 72 0.37 -4.23 11.07
CA GLY A 72 -0.41 -3.59 10.01
C GLY A 72 -0.87 -2.18 10.40
N THR A 73 -1.36 -1.98 11.62
CA THR A 73 -1.76 -0.67 12.12
C THR A 73 -0.57 0.30 12.19
N VAL A 74 0.58 -0.16 12.70
CA VAL A 74 1.82 0.65 12.72
C VAL A 74 2.22 1.01 11.29
N ALA A 75 2.21 0.03 10.38
CA ALA A 75 2.57 0.24 8.99
C ALA A 75 1.70 1.28 8.29
N VAL A 76 0.37 1.14 8.38
CA VAL A 76 -0.58 2.10 7.79
C VAL A 76 -0.38 3.49 8.36
N THR A 77 -0.14 3.61 9.67
CA THR A 77 0.08 4.92 10.30
C THR A 77 1.32 5.59 9.72
N LEU A 78 2.45 4.89 9.67
CA LEU A 78 3.72 5.44 9.19
C LEU A 78 3.69 5.76 7.69
N LEU A 79 3.14 4.86 6.87
CA LEU A 79 3.02 5.07 5.43
C LEU A 79 2.04 6.22 5.12
N SER A 80 0.93 6.33 5.85
CA SER A 80 -0.04 7.42 5.64
C SER A 80 0.54 8.78 6.00
N LEU A 81 1.44 8.87 6.98
CA LEU A 81 2.16 10.11 7.26
C LEU A 81 3.02 10.51 6.05
N TYR A 82 3.79 9.57 5.50
CA TYR A 82 4.65 9.84 4.35
C TYR A 82 3.86 10.24 3.10
N TYR A 83 2.94 9.38 2.67
CA TYR A 83 2.09 9.63 1.51
C TYR A 83 1.19 10.86 1.70
N GLY A 84 0.78 11.16 2.94
CA GLY A 84 -0.07 12.30 3.25
C GLY A 84 0.65 13.64 3.03
N PHE A 85 1.86 13.80 3.58
CA PHE A 85 2.62 15.03 3.31
C PHE A 85 3.00 15.11 1.83
N GLU A 86 3.40 14.00 1.21
CA GLU A 86 3.79 13.99 -0.21
C GLU A 86 2.61 14.40 -1.10
N CYS A 87 1.42 13.88 -0.80
CA CYS A 87 0.20 14.20 -1.52
C CYS A 87 -0.12 15.70 -1.49
N PHE A 88 -0.22 16.29 -0.30
CA PHE A 88 -0.74 17.65 -0.15
C PHE A 88 0.34 18.72 -0.31
N ALA A 89 1.55 18.51 0.21
CA ALA A 89 2.61 19.51 0.11
C ALA A 89 3.08 19.69 -1.33
N LEU A 90 3.32 18.61 -2.07
CA LEU A 90 3.77 18.72 -3.46
C LEU A 90 2.67 19.30 -4.34
N HIS A 91 1.39 18.98 -4.06
CA HIS A 91 0.28 19.57 -4.79
C HIS A 91 0.29 21.11 -4.72
N GLU A 92 0.45 21.67 -3.52
CA GLU A 92 0.52 23.13 -3.35
C GLU A 92 1.82 23.72 -3.92
N ILE A 93 2.95 23.03 -3.78
CA ILE A 93 4.21 23.44 -4.43
C ILE A 93 4.02 23.53 -5.95
N GLY A 94 3.39 22.54 -6.57
CA GLY A 94 3.08 22.54 -8.00
C GLY A 94 2.18 23.72 -8.38
N ARG A 95 1.12 23.99 -7.60
CA ARG A 95 0.23 25.13 -7.85
C ARG A 95 0.96 26.47 -7.79
N VAL A 96 1.83 26.65 -6.80
CA VAL A 96 2.65 27.87 -6.65
C VAL A 96 3.62 28.02 -7.82
N ALA A 97 4.32 26.94 -8.21
CA ALA A 97 5.24 26.94 -9.34
C ALA A 97 4.55 27.32 -10.66
N LEU A 98 3.34 26.79 -10.90
CA LEU A 98 2.55 27.14 -12.08
C LEU A 98 2.06 28.59 -12.08
N ALA A 99 1.61 29.10 -10.93
CA ALA A 99 1.18 30.49 -10.81
C ALA A 99 2.35 31.47 -11.05
N ALA A 100 3.55 31.10 -10.63
CA ALA A 100 4.77 31.87 -10.87
C ALA A 100 5.40 31.63 -12.24
N ASN A 101 4.91 30.65 -13.02
CA ASN A 101 5.56 30.14 -14.23
C ASN A 101 7.07 29.89 -14.04
N SER A 102 7.43 29.32 -12.89
CA SER A 102 8.82 29.10 -12.47
C SER A 102 8.99 27.74 -11.79
N ALA A 103 10.09 27.05 -12.10
CA ALA A 103 10.47 25.78 -11.48
C ALA A 103 11.32 25.95 -10.21
N GLU A 104 11.70 27.18 -9.85
CA GLU A 104 12.66 27.46 -8.77
C GLU A 104 12.24 26.87 -7.40
N GLY A 105 10.94 26.77 -7.14
CA GLY A 105 10.40 26.18 -5.90
C GLY A 105 10.28 24.65 -5.90
N LEU A 106 10.50 23.96 -7.03
CA LEU A 106 10.29 22.51 -7.11
C LEU A 106 11.33 21.71 -6.32
N ALA A 107 12.53 22.25 -6.11
CA ALA A 107 13.56 21.63 -5.26
C ALA A 107 13.10 21.41 -3.79
N LEU A 108 12.08 22.16 -3.33
CA LEU A 108 11.47 21.92 -2.03
C LEU A 108 10.74 20.57 -1.95
N ALA A 109 10.21 20.07 -3.07
CA ALA A 109 9.57 18.75 -3.14
C ALA A 109 10.56 17.64 -2.76
N ASP A 110 11.78 17.70 -3.28
CA ASP A 110 12.82 16.72 -2.98
C ASP A 110 13.29 16.85 -1.53
N GLN A 111 13.49 18.07 -1.03
CA GLN A 111 13.85 18.29 0.39
C GLN A 111 12.82 17.72 1.37
N ILE A 112 11.54 17.77 1.01
CA ILE A 112 10.45 17.19 1.80
C ILE A 112 10.50 15.66 1.77
N ARG A 113 10.69 15.05 0.59
CA ARG A 113 10.75 13.59 0.42
C ARG A 113 11.99 12.96 1.03
N ASP A 114 13.13 13.63 0.85
CA ASP A 114 14.46 13.17 1.26
C ASP A 114 14.79 13.56 2.71
N ASN A 115 13.82 14.17 3.41
CA ASN A 115 13.96 14.43 4.83
C ASN A 115 14.30 13.12 5.57
N PRO A 116 15.41 13.06 6.34
CA PRO A 116 15.86 11.81 6.96
C PRO A 116 14.82 11.15 7.87
N LEU A 117 14.02 11.95 8.58
CA LEU A 117 12.95 11.43 9.42
C LEU A 117 11.79 10.90 8.57
N ALA A 118 11.41 11.59 7.50
CA ALA A 118 10.40 11.12 6.56
C ALA A 118 10.79 9.78 5.93
N LEU A 119 12.02 9.66 5.42
CA LEU A 119 12.57 8.42 4.88
C LEU A 119 12.63 7.30 5.93
N THR A 120 12.96 7.63 7.17
CA THR A 120 12.95 6.65 8.29
C THR A 120 11.55 6.13 8.53
N LEU A 121 10.55 7.01 8.63
CA LEU A 121 9.14 6.60 8.82
C LEU A 121 8.64 5.77 7.64
N PHE A 122 9.00 6.15 6.41
CA PHE A 122 8.67 5.41 5.19
C PHE A 122 9.26 3.99 5.20
N GLY A 123 10.55 3.87 5.49
CA GLY A 123 11.24 2.58 5.57
C GLY A 123 10.69 1.69 6.68
N LEU A 124 10.46 2.24 7.88
CA LEU A 124 9.83 1.51 8.99
C LEU A 124 8.39 1.11 8.67
N GLY A 125 7.64 1.95 7.95
CA GLY A 125 6.30 1.65 7.46
C GLY A 125 6.28 0.43 6.54
N TRP A 126 7.19 0.38 5.56
CA TRP A 126 7.32 -0.78 4.65
C TRP A 126 7.78 -2.04 5.38
N LEU A 127 8.74 -1.92 6.30
CA LEU A 127 9.20 -3.04 7.12
C LEU A 127 8.04 -3.62 7.95
N ALA A 128 7.29 -2.75 8.63
CA ALA A 128 6.13 -3.14 9.41
C ALA A 128 5.05 -3.78 8.53
N LEU A 129 4.80 -3.26 7.33
CA LEU A 129 3.81 -3.82 6.41
C LEU A 129 4.23 -5.21 5.93
N GLY A 130 5.50 -5.38 5.54
CA GLY A 130 6.08 -6.65 5.12
C GLY A 130 5.97 -7.72 6.22
N VAL A 131 6.30 -7.35 7.47
CA VAL A 131 6.09 -8.22 8.63
C VAL A 131 4.60 -8.55 8.80
N ALA A 132 3.72 -7.56 8.74
CA ALA A 132 2.28 -7.75 8.91
C ALA A 132 1.72 -8.79 7.92
N VAL A 133 1.95 -8.60 6.61
CA VAL A 133 1.42 -9.52 5.59
C VAL A 133 2.08 -10.90 5.64
N THR A 134 3.33 -11.00 6.10
CA THR A 134 4.00 -12.30 6.29
C THR A 134 3.37 -13.08 7.43
N LEU A 135 3.19 -12.43 8.59
CA LEU A 135 2.51 -13.03 9.74
C LEU A 135 1.07 -13.39 9.40
N TRP A 136 0.39 -12.56 8.60
CA TRP A 136 -0.96 -12.83 8.11
C TRP A 136 -1.01 -14.07 7.22
N ALA A 137 -0.13 -14.15 6.21
CA ALA A 137 -0.04 -15.31 5.32
C ALA A 137 0.24 -16.61 6.10
N MET A 138 1.12 -16.55 7.10
CA MET A 138 1.36 -17.66 8.02
C MET A 138 0.11 -18.01 8.81
N ALA A 139 -0.62 -17.04 9.34
CA ALA A 139 -1.86 -17.27 10.10
C ALA A 139 -2.95 -17.93 9.25
N LEU A 140 -3.08 -17.54 7.98
CA LEU A 140 -4.11 -18.04 7.06
C LEU A 140 -3.93 -19.50 6.64
N ARG A 141 -2.69 -20.03 6.60
CA ARG A 141 -2.36 -21.40 6.10
C ARG A 141 -2.95 -21.76 4.73
N ALA A 142 -3.23 -20.77 3.90
CA ALA A 142 -4.11 -20.94 2.75
C ALA A 142 -3.32 -21.21 1.44
N GLY A 143 -2.32 -22.08 1.52
CA GLY A 143 -1.42 -22.39 0.41
C GLY A 143 -0.45 -21.25 0.08
N TRP A 144 0.02 -21.23 -1.17
CA TRP A 144 1.10 -20.33 -1.63
C TRP A 144 0.61 -18.93 -2.01
N VAL A 145 -0.70 -18.75 -2.26
CA VAL A 145 -1.24 -17.47 -2.77
C VAL A 145 -1.05 -16.31 -1.78
N PRO A 146 -1.38 -16.44 -0.47
CA PRO A 146 -1.08 -15.38 0.50
C PRO A 146 0.42 -15.11 0.67
N ALA A 147 1.27 -16.13 0.48
CA ALA A 147 2.72 -15.96 0.53
C ALA A 147 3.24 -15.16 -0.66
N VAL A 148 2.67 -15.34 -1.87
CA VAL A 148 3.00 -14.51 -3.04
C VAL A 148 2.53 -13.07 -2.83
N PHE A 149 1.35 -12.85 -2.25
CA PHE A 149 0.92 -11.49 -1.89
C PHE A 149 1.92 -10.84 -0.92
N ALA A 150 2.35 -11.55 0.13
CA ALA A 150 3.35 -11.05 1.06
C ALA A 150 4.69 -10.74 0.36
N ALA A 151 5.16 -11.61 -0.53
CA ALA A 151 6.39 -11.39 -1.29
C ALA A 151 6.29 -10.14 -2.19
N LEU A 152 5.16 -9.95 -2.89
CA LEU A 152 4.94 -8.75 -3.70
C LEU A 152 4.92 -7.47 -2.85
N VAL A 153 4.40 -7.53 -1.62
CA VAL A 153 4.43 -6.39 -0.70
C VAL A 153 5.87 -6.05 -0.27
N TRP A 154 6.70 -7.05 0.01
CA TRP A 154 8.13 -6.83 0.28
C TRP A 154 8.88 -6.19 -0.89
N LEU A 155 8.43 -6.45 -2.11
CA LEU A 155 9.01 -5.87 -3.33
C LEU A 155 8.63 -4.40 -3.56
N TYR A 156 7.74 -3.78 -2.78
CA TYR A 156 7.41 -2.37 -2.99
C TYR A 156 8.62 -1.45 -2.90
N LEU A 157 9.52 -1.67 -1.95
CA LEU A 157 10.70 -0.83 -1.77
C LEU A 157 11.66 -0.89 -2.98
N PRO A 158 12.06 -2.06 -3.51
CA PRO A 158 12.85 -2.09 -4.75
C PRO A 158 12.05 -1.62 -5.98
N VAL A 159 10.74 -1.89 -6.04
CA VAL A 159 9.87 -1.43 -7.14
C VAL A 159 9.76 0.09 -7.20
N PHE A 160 9.92 0.77 -6.06
CA PHE A 160 9.94 2.22 -5.98
C PHE A 160 10.96 2.86 -6.94
N PHE A 161 12.07 2.17 -7.23
CA PHE A 161 13.11 2.65 -8.13
C PHE A 161 12.90 2.27 -9.61
N LEU A 162 11.85 1.53 -9.93
CA LEU A 162 11.55 1.16 -11.32
C LEU A 162 10.91 2.32 -12.10
N PRO A 163 11.07 2.34 -13.44
CA PRO A 163 10.30 3.22 -14.32
C PRO A 163 8.78 3.00 -14.18
N PRO A 164 7.93 3.93 -14.68
CA PRO A 164 6.48 3.86 -14.55
C PRO A 164 5.87 2.51 -14.93
N ALA A 165 6.28 1.93 -16.07
CA ALA A 165 5.79 0.63 -16.53
C ALA A 165 6.04 -0.50 -15.51
N GLY A 166 7.19 -0.48 -14.83
CA GLY A 166 7.53 -1.47 -13.80
C GLY A 166 6.66 -1.32 -12.55
N ARG A 167 6.39 -0.08 -12.12
CA ARG A 167 5.51 0.21 -10.97
C ARG A 167 4.06 -0.19 -11.26
N ILE A 168 3.57 0.09 -12.47
CA ILE A 168 2.23 -0.30 -12.91
C ILE A 168 2.11 -1.82 -12.99
N GLY A 169 3.09 -2.50 -13.60
CA GLY A 169 3.12 -3.96 -13.70
C GLY A 169 3.11 -4.63 -12.32
N HIS A 170 3.91 -4.13 -11.38
CA HIS A 170 3.88 -4.60 -9.99
C HIS A 170 2.52 -4.37 -9.32
N GLY A 171 1.90 -3.20 -9.49
CA GLY A 171 0.56 -2.92 -8.98
C GLY A 171 -0.49 -3.93 -9.49
N VAL A 172 -0.43 -4.30 -10.77
CA VAL A 172 -1.31 -5.34 -11.35
C VAL A 172 -1.07 -6.70 -10.70
N LEU A 173 0.19 -7.10 -10.47
CA LEU A 173 0.51 -8.34 -9.76
C LEU A 173 -0.02 -8.33 -8.32
N VAL A 174 0.11 -7.21 -7.61
CA VAL A 174 -0.45 -7.02 -6.26
C VAL A 174 -1.97 -7.17 -6.28
N LEU A 175 -2.66 -6.60 -7.27
CA LEU A 175 -4.10 -6.76 -7.45
C LEU A 175 -4.49 -8.23 -7.58
N LEU A 176 -3.82 -8.96 -8.47
CA LEU A 176 -4.10 -10.39 -8.72
C LEU A 176 -3.86 -11.23 -7.47
N ALA A 177 -2.75 -11.01 -6.77
CA ALA A 177 -2.41 -11.74 -5.55
C ALA A 177 -3.37 -11.41 -4.38
N ALA A 178 -3.81 -10.15 -4.27
CA ALA A 178 -4.80 -9.75 -3.28
C ALA A 178 -6.18 -10.37 -3.58
N ALA A 179 -6.59 -10.41 -4.85
CA ALA A 179 -7.82 -11.07 -5.27
C ALA A 179 -7.78 -12.58 -5.00
N GLY A 180 -6.66 -13.23 -5.33
CA GLY A 180 -6.44 -14.65 -5.00
C GLY A 180 -6.47 -14.91 -3.49
N THR A 181 -5.82 -14.06 -2.69
CA THR A 181 -5.83 -14.19 -1.22
C THR A 181 -7.26 -14.07 -0.68
N ALA A 182 -8.04 -13.11 -1.15
CA ALA A 182 -9.44 -12.96 -0.76
C ALA A 182 -10.29 -14.17 -1.19
N TRP A 183 -10.07 -14.70 -2.40
CA TRP A 183 -10.75 -15.90 -2.87
C TRP A 183 -10.47 -17.12 -1.99
N VAL A 184 -9.21 -17.34 -1.61
CA VAL A 184 -8.87 -18.47 -0.74
C VAL A 184 -9.48 -18.31 0.67
N ILE A 185 -9.44 -17.10 1.23
CA ILE A 185 -10.06 -16.79 2.53
C ILE A 185 -11.56 -17.14 2.51
N ASN A 186 -12.27 -16.71 1.47
CA ASN A 186 -13.71 -16.94 1.33
C ASN A 186 -14.05 -18.41 1.03
N SER A 187 -13.22 -19.09 0.25
CA SER A 187 -13.42 -20.51 -0.08
C SER A 187 -13.27 -21.40 1.15
N ALA A 188 -12.35 -21.07 2.06
CA ALA A 188 -12.18 -21.78 3.32
C ALA A 188 -13.35 -21.56 4.30
N ALA A 189 -14.06 -20.43 4.21
CA ALA A 189 -15.21 -20.13 5.06
C ALA A 189 -16.50 -20.86 4.61
N GLY A 190 -16.58 -21.25 3.33
CA GLY A 190 -17.76 -21.90 2.75
C GLY A 190 -17.77 -23.44 2.79
N ALA A 191 -16.71 -24.09 3.29
CA ALA A 191 -16.64 -25.54 3.37
C ALA A 191 -17.63 -26.07 4.44
N PRO A 192 -18.59 -26.96 4.10
CA PRO A 192 -19.47 -27.56 5.09
C PRO A 192 -18.65 -28.32 6.15
N SER A 193 -18.93 -28.11 7.42
CA SER A 193 -18.34 -28.93 8.48
C SER A 193 -18.96 -30.32 8.40
N ASP A 194 -18.25 -31.30 7.83
CA ASP A 194 -18.54 -32.72 8.04
C ASP A 194 -18.28 -33.04 9.52
N ARG A 195 -19.28 -32.74 10.35
CA ARG A 195 -19.32 -33.06 11.77
C ARG A 195 -20.71 -33.61 12.12
N THR A 196 -21.16 -34.62 11.38
CA THR A 196 -22.30 -35.47 11.76
C THR A 196 -22.19 -36.84 11.09
N ALA A 197 -21.12 -37.60 11.36
CA ALA A 197 -21.07 -39.01 10.98
C ALA A 197 -20.15 -39.86 11.87
N THR A 198 -20.47 -39.95 13.16
CA THR A 198 -20.23 -41.17 13.97
C THR A 198 -21.29 -41.19 15.07
N GLY A 199 -22.43 -41.80 14.76
CA GLY A 199 -23.33 -42.37 15.77
C GLY A 199 -22.84 -43.74 16.20
#